data_AF-A0A449IS68-F1
#
_entry.id   AF-A0A449IS68-F1
#
_cell.length_a   1.000
_cell.length_b   1.000
_cell.length_c   1.000
_cell.angle_alpha   90.00
_cell.angle_beta   90.00
_cell.angle_gamma   90.00
#
_symmetry.space_group_name_H-M   'P 1'
#
loop_
_entity.id
_entity.type
_entity.pdbx_description
1 polymer ?
#
loop_
_entity_poly.entity_id
_entity_poly.type
_entity_poly.pdbx_seq_one_letter_code
_entity_poly.pdbx_strand_id
1 'polypeptide(L)' 'METPFSQISDRLNNRRFTVADNAHGLSGAGTVFHYHVEENAISGTYQGGRIRMGNQVGRATGPDTIELLFQCLTTDG' A
#
# COMPACT_ATOMS: atom_id res chain seq x y z
N MET A 1 -16.62 -19.05 -3.39
CA MET A 1 -15.40 -19.85 -3.62
C MET A 1 -14.26 -19.02 -3.06
N GLU A 2 -13.64 -19.46 -1.97
CA GLU A 2 -12.49 -18.73 -1.41
C GLU A 2 -11.34 -18.84 -2.41
N THR A 3 -10.89 -17.70 -2.94
CA THR A 3 -9.67 -17.65 -3.73
C THR A 3 -8.47 -17.73 -2.77
N PRO A 4 -7.30 -18.22 -3.22
CA PRO A 4 -6.09 -18.30 -2.39
C PRO A 4 -5.65 -16.98 -1.73
N PHE A 5 -6.22 -15.86 -2.18
CA PHE A 5 -5.86 -14.49 -1.76
C PHE A 5 -7.01 -13.77 -1.04
N SER A 6 -8.12 -14.44 -0.77
CA SER A 6 -9.28 -13.87 -0.05
C SER A 6 -8.87 -13.19 1.25
N GLN A 7 -7.97 -13.80 2.02
CA GLN A 7 -7.43 -13.22 3.25
C GLN A 7 -6.68 -11.89 3.05
N ILE A 8 -5.95 -11.72 1.96
CA ILE A 8 -5.28 -10.46 1.63
C ILE A 8 -6.31 -9.37 1.35
N SER A 9 -7.37 -9.70 0.60
CA SER A 9 -8.47 -8.76 0.33
C SER A 9 -9.14 -8.31 1.63
N ASP A 10 -9.50 -9.24 2.52
CA ASP A 10 -10.15 -8.91 3.81
C ASP A 10 -9.30 -7.98 4.69
N ARG A 11 -7.97 -8.13 4.60
CA ARG A 11 -6.99 -7.38 5.39
C ARG A 11 -6.59 -6.05 4.80
N LEU A 12 -6.66 -5.86 3.48
CA LEU A 12 -6.14 -4.67 2.80
C LEU A 12 -7.23 -3.86 2.08
N ASN A 13 -8.24 -4.51 1.51
CA ASN A 13 -9.17 -3.85 0.59
C ASN A 13 -9.95 -2.74 1.29
N ASN A 14 -9.94 -1.56 0.69
CA ASN A 14 -10.57 -0.34 1.19
C ASN A 14 -10.16 0.04 2.61
N ARG A 15 -8.95 -0.35 3.03
CA ARG A 15 -8.40 0.01 4.34
C ARG A 15 -7.29 1.04 4.21
N ARG A 16 -7.15 1.81 5.29
CA ARG A 16 -6.13 2.85 5.43
C ARG A 16 -5.14 2.48 6.51
N PHE A 17 -3.88 2.80 6.26
CA PHE A 17 -2.77 2.47 7.15
C PHE A 17 -1.86 3.68 7.32
N THR A 18 -1.33 3.83 8.53
CA THR A 18 -0.26 4.78 8.85
C THR A 18 1.02 4.01 9.12
N VAL A 19 2.17 4.63 8.83
CA VAL A 19 3.47 4.02 9.10
C VAL A 19 3.70 3.92 10.62
N ALA A 20 3.97 2.71 11.10
CA ALA A 20 4.37 2.48 12.49
C ALA A 20 5.86 2.77 12.72
N ASP A 21 6.71 2.30 11.80
CA ASP A 21 8.16 2.58 11.77
C ASP A 21 8.69 2.51 10.33
N ASN A 22 9.63 3.40 9.98
CA ASN A 22 10.30 3.45 8.68
C ASN A 22 11.56 4.34 8.74
N ALA A 23 12.51 4.01 9.62
CA ALA A 23 13.69 4.84 9.91
C ALA A 23 14.52 5.27 8.68
N HIS A 24 14.52 4.48 7.61
CA HIS A 24 15.35 4.71 6.41
C HIS A 24 14.56 5.08 5.15
N GLY A 25 13.23 5.19 5.23
CA GLY A 25 12.38 5.50 4.08
C GLY A 25 11.81 6.92 4.11
N LEU A 26 11.09 7.28 3.04
CA LEU A 26 10.49 8.61 2.90
C LEU A 26 9.20 8.77 3.70
N SER A 27 8.35 7.75 3.70
CA SER A 27 7.07 7.73 4.43
C SER A 27 7.29 7.65 5.94
N GLY A 28 6.43 8.31 6.71
CA GLY A 28 6.48 8.31 8.18
C GLY A 28 5.09 8.34 8.80
N ALA A 29 4.99 8.63 10.11
CA ALA A 29 3.72 8.60 10.84
C ALA A 29 2.60 9.49 10.24
N GLY A 30 2.99 10.56 9.52
CA GLY A 30 2.06 11.43 8.79
C GLY A 30 1.67 10.96 7.39
N THR A 31 2.25 9.85 6.90
CA THR A 31 1.92 9.27 5.59
C THR A 31 0.82 8.23 5.74
N VAL A 32 -0.29 8.43 5.03
CA VAL A 32 -1.44 7.53 5.01
C VAL A 32 -1.49 6.81 3.67
N PHE A 33 -1.60 5.49 3.72
CA PHE A 33 -1.80 4.62 2.57
C PHE A 33 -3.28 4.21 2.51
N HIS A 34 -3.86 4.15 1.31
CA HIS A 34 -5.20 3.61 1.07
C HIS A 34 -5.10 2.52 0.01
N TYR A 35 -5.41 1.29 0.40
CA TYR A 35 -5.31 0.11 -0.44
C TYR A 35 -6.65 -0.29 -1.05
N HIS A 36 -6.58 -0.80 -2.27
CA HIS A 36 -7.67 -1.46 -2.98
C HIS A 36 -7.19 -2.81 -3.51
N VAL A 37 -8.02 -3.83 -3.37
CA VAL A 37 -7.73 -5.19 -3.84
C VAL A 37 -8.88 -5.66 -4.71
N GLU A 38 -8.54 -6.11 -5.91
CA GLU A 38 -9.46 -6.74 -6.85
C GLU A 38 -8.85 -8.05 -7.32
N GLU A 39 -9.49 -9.17 -6.95
CA GLU A 39 -8.94 -10.52 -7.14
C GLU A 39 -7.54 -10.69 -6.52
N ASN A 40 -6.50 -10.74 -7.36
CA ASN A 40 -5.10 -10.82 -6.94
C ASN A 40 -4.35 -9.48 -7.13
N ALA A 41 -4.97 -8.49 -7.77
CA ALA A 41 -4.37 -7.20 -8.05
C ALA A 41 -4.51 -6.28 -6.85
N ILE A 42 -3.44 -5.54 -6.55
CA ILE A 42 -3.39 -4.57 -5.46
C ILE A 42 -3.05 -3.23 -6.09
N SER A 43 -3.84 -2.21 -5.77
CA SER A 43 -3.52 -0.82 -6.06
C SER A 43 -3.67 0.03 -4.82
N GLY A 44 -3.07 1.21 -4.83
CA GLY A 44 -3.24 2.13 -3.71
C GLY A 44 -2.61 3.48 -3.97
N THR A 45 -3.06 4.44 -3.17
CA THR A 45 -2.49 5.78 -3.10
C THR A 45 -1.92 6.01 -1.72
N TYR A 46 -0.94 6.91 -1.63
CA TYR A 46 -0.42 7.33 -0.34
C TYR A 46 0.06 8.78 -0.37
N GLN A 47 -0.12 9.48 0.74
CA GLN A 47 0.24 10.89 0.84
C GLN A 47 0.41 11.32 2.31
N GLY A 48 1.05 12.47 2.52
CA GLY A 48 1.28 13.07 3.83
C GLY A 48 2.71 12.85 4.34
N GLY A 49 3.11 13.66 5.32
CA GLY A 49 4.51 13.80 5.70
C GLY A 49 5.33 14.41 4.56
N ARG A 50 6.41 13.72 4.15
CA ARG A 50 7.27 14.13 3.03
C ARG A 50 6.75 13.73 1.64
N ILE A 51 5.62 13.02 1.59
CA ILE A 51 5.03 12.55 0.33
C ILE A 51 3.90 13.47 -0.09
N ARG A 52 4.07 14.13 -1.25
CA ARG A 52 3.01 14.94 -1.86
C ARG A 52 1.95 14.05 -2.52
N MET A 53 2.40 13.07 -3.31
CA MET A 53 1.52 12.12 -3.99
C MET A 53 2.28 10.83 -4.30
N GLY A 54 1.76 9.71 -3.83
CA GLY A 54 2.31 8.38 -4.05
C GLY A 54 1.27 7.44 -4.66
N ASN A 55 1.75 6.56 -5.53
CA ASN A 55 0.94 5.48 -6.11
C ASN A 55 1.70 4.16 -5.97
N GLN A 56 0.96 3.09 -5.81
CA GLN A 56 1.50 1.74 -5.78
C GLN A 56 0.57 0.78 -6.52
N VAL A 57 1.19 -0.18 -7.18
CA VAL A 57 0.52 -1.27 -7.89
C VAL A 57 1.26 -2.57 -7.61
N GLY A 58 0.56 -3.68 -7.64
CA GLY A 58 1.18 -4.96 -7.38
C GLY A 58 0.18 -6.10 -7.33
N ARG A 59 0.58 -7.19 -6.67
CA ARG A 59 -0.23 -8.40 -6.60
C ARG A 59 0.03 -9.21 -5.34
N ALA A 60 -0.96 -10.00 -4.93
CA ALA A 60 -0.76 -11.09 -3.98
C ALA A 60 0.07 -12.21 -4.61
N THR A 61 1.01 -12.76 -3.85
CA THR A 61 1.87 -13.88 -4.25
C THR A 61 1.69 -15.11 -3.36
N GLY A 62 0.91 -14.98 -2.28
CA GLY A 62 0.59 -16.04 -1.33
C GLY A 62 -0.45 -15.57 -0.31
N PRO A 63 -0.75 -16.37 0.73
CA PRO A 63 -1.75 -16.02 1.75
C PRO A 63 -1.39 -14.75 2.55
N ASP A 64 -0.09 -14.49 2.72
CA ASP A 64 0.46 -13.41 3.53
C ASP A 64 1.54 -12.58 2.81
N THR A 65 1.75 -12.83 1.52
CA THR A 65 2.84 -12.21 0.75
C THR A 65 2.29 -11.44 -0.44
N ILE A 66 2.87 -10.25 -0.66
CA ILE A 66 2.55 -9.37 -1.77
C ILE A 66 3.84 -8.86 -2.40
N GLU A 67 3.78 -8.52 -3.68
CA GLU A 67 4.82 -7.79 -4.40
C GLU A 67 4.25 -6.46 -4.85
N LEU A 68 5.00 -5.38 -4.65
CA LEU A 68 4.58 -4.02 -4.99
C LEU A 68 5.65 -3.31 -5.81
N LEU A 69 5.20 -2.56 -6.81
CA LEU A 69 5.91 -1.45 -7.42
C LEU A 69 5.31 -0.15 -6.89
N PHE A 70 6.16 0.81 -6.58
CA PHE A 70 5.74 2.08 -6.01
C PHE A 70 6.55 3.23 -6.59
N GLN A 71 5.88 4.38 -6.69
CA GLN A 71 6.49 5.66 -7.04
C GLN A 71 5.85 6.77 -6.22
N CYS A 72 6.58 7.85 -5.98
CA CYS A 72 6.02 9.04 -5.37
C CYS A 72 6.71 10.30 -5.87
N LEU A 73 5.96 11.40 -5.76
CA LEU A 73 6.48 12.75 -5.77
C LEU A 73 6.62 13.22 -4.32
N THR A 74 7.80 13.74 -3.97
CA THR A 74 8.05 14.28 -2.65
C THR A 74 7.57 15.73 -2.54
N THR A 75 7.58 16.29 -1.34
CA THR A 75 7.32 17.73 -1.17
C THR A 75 8.37 18.62 -1.83
N ASP A 76 9.57 18.07 -2.06
CA ASP A 76 10.73 18.82 -2.54
C ASP A 76 10.89 18.73 -4.07
N GLY A 77 10.05 17.92 -4.74
CA GLY A 77 10.17 17.55 -6.15
C GLY A 77 10.79 16.18 -6.28
#